data_AF-A0A6P1INL2-F1
#
_entry.id   AF-A0A6P1INL2-F1
#
_cell.length_a   1.000
_cell.length_b   1.000
_cell.length_c   1.000
_cell.angle_alpha   90.00
_cell.angle_beta   90.00
_cell.angle_gamma   90.00
#
_symmetry.space_group_name_H-M   'P 1'
#
loop_
_entity.id
_entity.type
_entity.pdbx_description
1 polymer ?
#
loop_
_entity_poly.entity_id
_entity_poly.type
_entity_poly.pdbx_seq_one_letter_code
_entity_poly.pdbx_strand_id
1 'polypeptide(L)'
;MEVEAEDQIQVSEDGGTVWIHALDGSTVGRFSKRFGVDVHRTMTAQMSGEEQCLSCTHEPACPEDWRSFVDLMKQHHDITVPLDLISFPAVTSPI
;
A
#
# COMPACT_ATOMS: atom_id res chain seq x y z
N MET A 1 21.46 -13.90 5.97
CA MET A 1 20.68 -12.97 6.81
C MET A 1 19.38 -12.81 6.05
N GLU A 2 18.41 -13.66 6.37
CA GLU A 2 17.08 -13.63 5.77
C GLU A 2 16.38 -12.41 6.35
N VAL A 3 16.20 -11.37 5.53
CA VAL A 3 15.36 -10.24 5.90
C VAL A 3 13.93 -10.75 5.74
N GLU A 4 13.33 -11.10 6.88
CA GLU A 4 11.96 -11.58 6.97
C GLU A 4 11.06 -10.54 6.30
N ALA A 5 10.21 -10.96 5.35
CA ALA A 5 9.28 -10.09 4.63
C ALA A 5 8.26 -9.37 5.54
N GLU A 6 8.28 -9.68 6.85
CA GLU A 6 7.39 -9.19 7.89
C GLU A 6 7.65 -7.72 8.27
N ASP A 7 8.88 -7.21 8.13
CA ASP A 7 9.20 -5.80 8.45
C ASP A 7 8.73 -4.80 7.36
N GLN A 8 8.41 -5.30 6.16
CA GLN A 8 8.03 -4.44 5.04
C GLN A 8 6.54 -4.07 5.03
N ILE A 9 5.71 -4.78 5.79
CA ILE A 9 4.26 -4.61 5.75
C ILE A 9 3.74 -4.37 7.16
N GLN A 10 3.16 -3.20 7.38
CA GLN A 10 2.55 -2.82 8.65
C GLN A 10 1.06 -2.62 8.45
N VAL A 11 0.23 -3.18 9.32
CA VAL A 11 -1.24 -3.03 9.27
C VAL A 11 -1.71 -2.34 10.56
N SER A 12 -2.70 -1.45 10.44
CA SER A 12 -3.32 -0.82 11.61
C SER A 12 -4.10 -1.83 12.43
N GLU A 13 -4.25 -1.58 13.73
CA GLU A 13 -5.02 -2.45 14.62
C GLU A 13 -6.48 -2.62 14.18
N ASP A 14 -7.06 -1.62 13.50
CA ASP A 14 -8.41 -1.70 12.95
C ASP A 14 -8.51 -2.46 11.60
N GLY A 15 -7.37 -2.84 11.00
CA GLY A 15 -7.34 -3.46 9.67
C GLY A 15 -7.89 -2.55 8.56
N GLY A 16 -7.84 -1.24 8.77
CA GLY A 16 -8.33 -0.22 7.85
C GLY A 16 -7.22 0.48 7.07
N THR A 17 -5.97 0.37 7.53
CA THR A 17 -4.80 1.02 6.94
C THR A 17 -3.62 0.06 6.85
N VAL A 18 -2.92 0.05 5.72
CA VAL A 18 -1.68 -0.71 5.51
C VAL A 18 -0.58 0.25 5.09
N TRP A 19 0.61 0.07 5.62
CA TRP A 19 1.83 0.76 5.21
C TRP A 19 2.83 -0.24 4.67
N ILE A 20 3.49 0.14 3.59
CA ILE A 20 4.53 -0.64 2.93
C ILE A 20 5.84 0.11 3.02
N HIS A 21 6.84 -0.55 3.59
CA HIS A 21 8.18 -0.04 3.80
C HIS A 21 9.15 -0.72 2.83
N ALA A 22 9.95 0.10 2.15
CA ALA A 22 11.02 -0.39 1.29
C ALA A 22 12.27 -0.75 2.10
N LEU A 23 13.21 -1.45 1.47
CA LEU A 23 14.46 -1.88 2.09
C LEU A 23 15.34 -0.72 2.56
N ASP A 24 15.15 0.48 2.01
CA ASP A 24 15.81 1.70 2.46
C ASP A 24 15.18 2.30 3.74
N GLY A 25 14.14 1.67 4.30
CA GLY A 25 13.42 2.13 5.50
C GLY A 25 12.36 3.20 5.23
N SER A 26 12.18 3.61 3.97
CA SER A 26 11.16 4.58 3.58
C SER A 26 9.81 3.93 3.39
N THR A 27 8.75 4.64 3.77
CA THR A 27 7.36 4.23 3.46
C THR A 27 7.06 4.57 2.00
N VAL A 28 6.98 3.54 1.17
CA VAL A 28 6.69 3.64 -0.27
C VAL A 28 5.21 3.48 -0.59
N GLY A 29 4.43 2.94 0.34
CA GLY A 29 3.00 2.74 0.14
C GLY A 29 2.19 2.98 1.39
N ARG A 30 1.03 3.60 1.25
CA ARG A 30 -0.02 3.62 2.26
C ARG A 30 -1.35 3.32 1.58
N PHE A 31 -2.06 2.35 2.09
CA PHE A 31 -3.45 2.11 1.74
C PHE A 31 -4.33 2.45 2.93
N SER A 32 -5.41 3.22 2.75
CA SER A 32 -6.40 3.48 3.77
C SER A 32 -7.82 3.46 3.19
N LYS A 33 -8.70 2.66 3.79
CA LYS A 33 -10.12 2.62 3.42
C LYS A 33 -10.80 3.99 3.50
N ARG A 34 -10.33 4.87 4.39
CA ARG A 34 -10.94 6.18 4.66
C ARG A 34 -10.24 7.33 3.96
N PHE A 35 -8.91 7.28 3.89
CA PHE A 35 -8.10 8.41 3.43
C PHE A 35 -7.58 8.24 2.00
N GLY A 36 -7.79 7.07 1.40
CA GLY A 36 -7.36 6.76 0.04
C GLY A 36 -6.03 6.01 0.00
N VAL A 37 -5.36 6.09 -1.14
CA VAL A 37 -4.17 5.31 -1.45
C VAL A 37 -3.03 6.24 -1.81
N ASP A 38 -1.84 5.97 -1.28
CA ASP A 38 -0.60 6.67 -1.61
C ASP A 38 0.45 5.67 -2.02
N VAL A 39 0.93 5.79 -3.25
CA VAL A 39 2.06 5.01 -3.79
C VAL A 39 3.14 6.00 -4.16
N HIS A 40 4.29 5.88 -3.52
CA HIS A 40 5.43 6.77 -3.68
C HIS A 40 6.67 5.99 -4.13
N ARG A 41 7.55 6.66 -4.87
CA ARG A 41 8.87 6.11 -5.17
C ARG A 41 9.73 6.04 -3.91
N THR A 42 10.72 5.15 -3.91
CA THR A 42 11.74 5.07 -2.86
C THR A 42 12.49 6.39 -2.70
N MET A 43 13.07 6.61 -1.53
CA MET A 43 13.87 7.81 -1.29
C MET A 43 15.07 7.89 -2.24
N THR A 44 15.65 6.74 -2.62
CA THR A 44 16.72 6.68 -3.62
C THR A 44 16.29 7.23 -4.97
N ALA A 45 15.12 6.86 -5.47
CA ALA A 45 14.60 7.35 -6.76
C ALA A 45 14.26 8.85 -6.71
N GLN A 46 13.72 9.34 -5.59
CA GLN A 46 13.50 10.78 -5.39
C GLN A 46 14.81 11.56 -5.38
N MET A 47 15.86 11.01 -4.76
CA MET A 47 17.21 11.60 -4.78
C MET A 47 17.84 11.60 -6.18
N SER A 48 17.42 10.70 -7.07
CA SER A 48 17.75 10.73 -8.49
C SER A 48 16.93 11.75 -9.30
N GLY A 49 16.03 12.48 -8.67
CA GLY A 49 15.22 13.53 -9.28
C GLY A 49 13.89 13.03 -9.87
N GLU A 50 13.48 11.80 -9.58
CA GLU A 50 12.16 11.32 -9.96
C GLU A 50 11.06 11.91 -9.08
N GLU A 51 9.85 11.99 -9.62
CA GLU A 51 8.68 12.45 -8.89
C GLU A 51 8.34 11.50 -7.72
N GLN A 52 7.98 12.09 -6.58
CA GLN A 52 7.68 11.35 -5.35
C GLN A 52 6.45 10.47 -5.50
N CYS A 53 5.38 10.99 -6.08
CA CYS A 53 4.11 10.28 -6.22
C CYS A 53 4.07 9.43 -7.49
N LEU A 54 3.79 8.14 -7.35
CA LEU A 54 3.45 7.25 -8.46
C LEU A 54 1.93 7.20 -8.66
N SER A 55 1.17 7.07 -7.58
CA SER A 55 -0.29 7.02 -7.61
C SER A 55 -0.86 7.42 -6.26
N CYS A 56 -1.54 8.57 -6.20
CA CYS A 56 -2.17 9.06 -4.97
C CYS A 56 -3.66 9.37 -5.23
N THR A 57 -4.54 8.69 -4.49
CA THR A 57 -5.97 8.97 -4.44
C THR A 57 -6.32 9.55 -3.07
N HIS A 58 -7.09 10.64 -3.07
CA HIS A 58 -7.57 11.29 -1.84
C HIS A 58 -9.04 10.99 -1.56
N GLU A 59 -9.56 9.90 -2.14
CA GLU A 59 -10.93 9.45 -2.01
C GLU A 59 -10.99 8.13 -1.22
N PRO A 60 -12.11 7.79 -0.58
CA PRO A 60 -12.24 6.53 0.15
C PRO A 60 -11.90 5.33 -0.74
N ALA A 61 -10.91 4.54 -0.32
CA ALA A 61 -10.42 3.45 -1.13
C ALA A 61 -11.40 2.27 -1.15
N CYS A 62 -11.65 1.76 -2.34
CA CYS A 62 -12.48 0.61 -2.61
C CYS A 62 -11.63 -0.68 -2.77
N PRO A 63 -12.26 -1.87 -2.85
CA PRO A 63 -11.54 -3.12 -3.09
C PRO A 63 -10.71 -3.12 -4.38
N GLU A 64 -11.16 -2.39 -5.39
CA GLU A 64 -10.44 -2.24 -6.67
C GLU A 64 -9.17 -1.38 -6.51
N ASP A 65 -9.22 -0.34 -5.67
CA ASP A 65 -8.05 0.47 -5.34
C ASP A 65 -7.03 -0.34 -4.55
N TRP A 66 -7.48 -1.20 -3.63
CA TRP A 66 -6.59 -2.11 -2.91
C TRP A 66 -5.86 -3.06 -3.86
N ARG A 67 -6.59 -3.64 -4.80
CA ARG A 67 -5.99 -4.55 -5.80
C ARG A 67 -4.99 -3.81 -6.68
N SER A 68 -5.31 -2.59 -7.09
CA SER A 68 -4.40 -1.73 -7.86
C SER A 68 -3.16 -1.35 -7.06
N PHE A 69 -3.32 -1.05 -5.76
CA PHE A 69 -2.21 -0.79 -4.86
C PHE A 69 -1.25 -1.98 -4.75
N VAL A 70 -1.77 -3.20 -4.58
CA VAL A 70 -0.94 -4.41 -4.52
C VAL A 70 -0.17 -4.63 -5.83
N ASP A 71 -0.82 -4.39 -6.98
CA ASP A 71 -0.16 -4.52 -8.28
C ASP A 71 0.96 -3.47 -8.46
N LEU A 72 0.72 -2.23 -8.05
CA LEU A 72 1.71 -1.15 -8.07
C LEU A 72 2.89 -1.43 -7.14
N MET A 73 2.65 -1.96 -5.94
CA MET A 73 3.71 -2.36 -5.02
C MET A 73 4.63 -3.42 -5.63
N LYS A 74 4.03 -4.41 -6.31
CA LYS A 74 4.80 -5.45 -7.01
C LYS A 74 5.52 -4.90 -8.23
N GLN A 75 4.86 -4.07 -9.04
CA GLN A 75 5.42 -3.53 -10.27
C GLN A 75 6.60 -2.57 -10.01
N HIS A 76 6.48 -1.70 -9.01
CA HIS A 76 7.47 -0.64 -8.75
C HIS A 76 8.50 -1.00 -7.69
N HIS A 77 8.15 -1.85 -6.73
CA HIS A 77 9.00 -2.16 -5.58
C HIS A 77 9.33 -3.65 -5.44
N ASP A 78 8.78 -4.53 -6.28
CA ASP A 78 8.89 -5.99 -6.18
C ASP A 78 8.36 -6.55 -4.83
N ILE A 79 7.51 -5.78 -4.13
CA ILE A 79 6.94 -6.17 -2.85
C ILE A 79 5.63 -6.92 -3.06
N THR A 80 5.57 -8.15 -2.56
CA THR A 80 4.35 -8.97 -2.61
C THR A 80 3.48 -8.73 -1.38
N VAL A 81 2.39 -7.98 -1.56
CA VAL A 81 1.43 -7.69 -0.50
C VAL A 81 0.27 -8.69 -0.55
N PRO A 82 -0.04 -9.42 0.55
CA PRO A 82 -1.19 -10.31 0.59
C PRO A 82 -2.51 -9.54 0.47
N LEU A 83 -3.35 -9.91 -0.50
CA LEU A 83 -4.66 -9.28 -0.71
C LEU A 83 -5.61 -9.45 0.49
N ASP A 84 -5.41 -10.50 1.29
CA ASP A 84 -6.26 -10.83 2.45
C ASP A 84 -5.99 -9.93 3.68
N LEU A 85 -4.95 -9.08 3.64
CA LEU A 85 -4.66 -8.15 4.74
C LEU A 85 -5.77 -7.14 4.98
N ILE A 86 -6.51 -6.80 3.93
CA ILE A 86 -7.63 -5.88 3.98
C ILE A 86 -8.90 -6.64 3.59
N SER A 87 -9.80 -6.79 4.57
CA SER A 87 -11.16 -7.24 4.33
C SER A 87 -12.11 -6.06 4.21
N PHE A 88 -12.93 -6.03 3.16
CA PHE A 88 -14.01 -5.06 3.03
C PHE A 88 -15.31 -5.72 3.49
N PRO A 89 -16.16 -5.02 4.26
CA PRO A 89 -17.47 -5.55 4.59
C PRO A 89 -18.21 -5.82 3.28
N ALA A 90 -18.60 -7.08 3.05
CA ALA A 90 -19.51 -7.41 1.98
C ALA A 90 -20.76 -6.56 2.22
N VAL A 91 -21.05 -5.63 1.31
CA VAL A 91 -22.28 -4.83 1.36
C VAL A 91 -23.44 -5.82 1.36
N THR A 92 -23.93 -6.12 2.56
CA THR A 92 -25.08 -6.98 2.73
C THR A 92 -26.25 -6.03 2.49
N SER A 93 -26.62 -5.85 1.23
CA SER A 93 -27.82 -5.08 0.88
C SER A 93 -28.98 -5.68 1.69
N PRO A 94 -29.64 -4.91 2.58
CA PRO A 94 -30.91 -5.34 3.12
C PRO A 94 -31.93 -5.32 1.98
N ILE A 95 -32.51 -6.49 1.71
CA ILE A 95 -33.67 -6.67 0.81
C ILE A 95 -34.89 -6.03 1.47
#